data_AF-A0A380DTP3-F1
#
_entry.id   AF-A0A380DTP3-F1
#
_cell.length_a   1.000
_cell.length_b   1.000
_cell.length_c   1.000
_cell.angle_alpha   90.00
_cell.angle_beta   90.00
_cell.angle_gamma   90.00
#
_symmetry.space_group_name_H-M   'P 1'
#
loop_
_entity.id
_entity.type
_entity.pdbx_description
1 polymer ?
#
loop_
_entity_poly.entity_id
_entity_poly.type
_entity_poly.pdbx_seq_one_letter_code
_entity_poly.pdbx_strand_id
1 'polypeptide(L)'
;MKKKVLILTLGALCASQLWNSDNASAIVTGEKNPYTSKALLEMGQKNKNISLDQYKDSLESVMNFGAVDGDYGYDQPEYKEAIDTYQKKIFAEIDAINKFLAEEKKIERYNKKSLSIPINILGLTQQRYSAIYQGIKESQNELKYKIENIEERHSDLKKFDWEREREVRDELNELENKILMLGQAFPKKTEARLDLYNKLDMIVGFSEEEREKRHPKNERLLKERIEDLETIIDEFFDEINENRPTDIPALSDNEENNKVRAKKLREDTKEAKKIYIKKK
;
A
#
# COMPACT_ATOMS: atom_id res chain seq x y z
N MET A 1 0.98 1.72 -18.42
CA MET A 1 0.65 1.31 -17.04
C MET A 1 1.38 0.01 -16.69
N LYS A 2 2.41 0.07 -15.84
CA LYS A 2 3.03 -1.15 -15.28
C LYS A 2 1.94 -1.92 -14.52
N LYS A 3 1.88 -3.25 -14.68
CA LYS A 3 0.94 -4.11 -13.95
C LYS A 3 1.23 -3.99 -12.46
N LYS A 4 0.56 -3.07 -11.77
CA LYS A 4 0.56 -2.98 -10.31
C LYS A 4 -0.16 -4.23 -9.83
N VAL A 5 0.60 -5.18 -9.29
CA VAL A 5 0.04 -6.35 -8.63
C VAL A 5 -0.84 -5.81 -7.51
N LEU A 6 -2.11 -6.18 -7.49
CA LEU A 6 -2.98 -5.99 -6.32
C LEU A 6 -2.36 -6.81 -5.18
N ILE A 7 -1.45 -6.17 -4.44
CA ILE A 7 -1.06 -6.65 -3.13
C ILE A 7 -2.29 -6.38 -2.26
N LEU A 8 -3.21 -7.36 -2.20
CA LEU A 8 -4.12 -7.43 -1.07
C LEU A 8 -3.24 -7.27 0.17
N THR A 9 -3.56 -6.27 0.98
CA THR A 9 -2.84 -5.98 2.21
C THR A 9 -2.65 -7.28 2.98
N LEU A 10 -1.41 -7.58 3.36
CA LEU A 10 -1.10 -8.87 3.99
C LEU A 10 -2.00 -9.07 5.21
N GLY A 11 -2.38 -8.00 5.91
CA GLY A 11 -3.39 -8.02 6.98
C GLY A 11 -4.75 -8.53 6.53
N ALA A 12 -5.29 -8.04 5.41
CA ALA A 12 -6.58 -8.51 4.87
C ALA A 12 -6.52 -9.99 4.42
N LEU A 13 -5.40 -10.41 3.83
CA LEU A 13 -5.17 -11.82 3.53
C LEU A 13 -5.14 -12.64 4.82
N CYS A 14 -4.29 -12.29 5.79
CA CYS A 14 -4.13 -13.01 7.06
C CYS A 14 -5.46 -13.14 7.83
N ALA A 15 -6.20 -12.04 7.98
CA ALA A 15 -7.51 -12.04 8.62
C ALA A 15 -8.49 -12.98 7.89
N SER A 16 -8.57 -12.88 6.56
CA SER A 16 -9.45 -13.77 5.79
C SER A 16 -9.09 -15.26 5.95
N GLN A 17 -7.81 -15.59 6.07
CA GLN A 17 -7.36 -16.98 6.24
C GLN A 17 -7.61 -17.52 7.64
N LEU A 18 -7.41 -16.69 8.67
CA LEU A 18 -7.67 -17.06 10.07
C LEU A 18 -9.16 -17.35 10.31
N TRP A 19 -10.04 -16.52 9.74
CA TRP A 19 -11.48 -16.62 9.94
C TRP A 19 -12.18 -17.58 8.94
N ASN A 20 -11.61 -17.85 7.76
CA ASN A 20 -12.16 -18.75 6.73
C ASN A 20 -11.24 -19.93 6.35
N SER A 21 -10.57 -20.53 7.33
CA SER A 21 -9.60 -21.64 7.15
C SER A 21 -10.07 -22.84 6.30
N ASP A 22 -11.38 -23.06 6.11
CA ASP A 22 -11.91 -24.15 5.28
C ASP A 22 -11.74 -23.93 3.76
N ASN A 23 -11.51 -22.69 3.32
CA ASN A 23 -11.44 -22.30 1.90
C ASN A 23 -10.15 -21.56 1.50
N ALA A 24 -9.23 -21.35 2.44
CA ALA A 24 -8.11 -20.42 2.25
C ALA A 24 -6.79 -21.14 1.92
N SER A 25 -6.40 -21.16 0.65
CA SER A 25 -5.04 -21.52 0.18
C SER A 25 -4.39 -20.28 -0.43
N ALA A 26 -3.52 -19.57 0.32
CA ALA A 26 -2.94 -18.30 -0.11
C ALA A 26 -1.67 -18.41 -0.97
N ILE A 27 -1.18 -19.61 -1.28
CA ILE A 27 0.02 -19.72 -2.12
C ILE A 27 -0.40 -19.68 -3.59
N VAL A 28 -0.44 -18.48 -4.16
CA VAL A 28 -0.80 -18.21 -5.57
C VAL A 28 0.31 -18.66 -6.55
N THR A 29 1.50 -19.02 -6.08
CA THR A 29 2.64 -19.39 -6.94
C THR A 29 2.80 -20.89 -7.20
N GLY A 30 2.15 -21.76 -6.41
CA GLY A 30 2.31 -23.22 -6.49
C GLY A 30 3.67 -23.75 -5.99
N GLU A 31 4.63 -22.87 -5.65
CA GLU A 31 5.91 -23.24 -5.08
C GLU A 31 5.77 -23.59 -3.59
N LYS A 32 6.50 -24.63 -3.15
CA LYS A 32 6.52 -25.02 -1.75
C LYS A 32 7.21 -23.93 -0.93
N ASN A 33 6.52 -23.42 0.11
CA ASN A 33 7.10 -22.48 1.06
C ASN A 33 8.35 -23.10 1.72
N PRO A 34 9.54 -22.46 1.64
CA PRO A 34 10.76 -22.99 2.25
C PRO A 34 10.77 -22.85 3.78
N TYR A 35 9.89 -22.02 4.36
CA TYR A 35 9.77 -21.83 5.79
C TYR A 35 8.71 -22.75 6.39
N THR A 36 8.96 -23.21 7.61
CA THR A 36 8.02 -23.99 8.41
C THR A 36 7.96 -23.41 9.82
N SER A 37 6.77 -23.22 10.36
CA SER A 37 6.61 -22.71 11.73
C SER A 37 7.23 -23.66 12.75
N LYS A 38 7.98 -23.09 13.70
CA LYS A 38 8.54 -23.81 14.85
C LYS A 38 7.44 -24.33 15.77
N ALA A 39 6.27 -23.69 15.79
CA ALA A 39 5.14 -24.08 16.63
C ALA A 39 4.63 -25.49 16.32
N LEU A 40 4.91 -26.03 15.13
CA LEU A 40 4.55 -27.40 14.76
C LEU A 40 5.24 -28.47 15.62
N LEU A 41 6.38 -28.12 16.25
CA LEU A 41 7.12 -28.99 17.15
C LEU A 41 6.65 -28.85 18.61
N GLU A 42 5.86 -27.83 18.92
CA GLU A 42 5.44 -27.55 20.28
C GLU A 42 4.35 -28.51 20.73
N MET A 43 4.65 -29.16 21.85
CA MET A 43 3.67 -29.89 22.65
C MET A 43 3.20 -28.97 23.77
N GLY A 44 2.00 -29.18 24.27
CA GLY A 44 1.48 -28.28 25.28
C GLY A 44 0.12 -28.64 25.78
N GLN A 45 -0.37 -27.78 26.66
CA GLN A 45 -1.71 -27.87 27.21
C GLN A 45 -2.50 -26.63 26.87
N LYS A 46 -3.82 -26.80 26.77
CA LYS A 46 -4.73 -25.67 26.66
C LYS A 46 -4.75 -24.89 27.96
N ASN A 47 -4.71 -23.57 27.86
CA ASN A 47 -4.96 -22.73 29.02
C ASN A 47 -6.47 -22.72 29.30
N LYS A 48 -6.89 -23.13 30.50
CA LYS A 48 -8.32 -23.18 30.87
C LYS A 48 -8.96 -21.80 30.98
N ASN A 49 -8.15 -20.75 31.12
CA ASN A 49 -8.62 -19.38 31.32
C ASN A 49 -8.65 -18.57 30.01
N ILE A 50 -8.22 -19.15 28.88
CA ILE A 50 -8.16 -18.47 27.58
C ILE A 50 -9.01 -19.25 26.59
N SER A 51 -9.95 -18.59 25.94
CA SER A 51 -10.76 -19.18 24.88
C SER A 51 -9.99 -19.26 23.56
N LEU A 52 -10.44 -20.13 22.66
CA LEU A 52 -9.89 -20.23 21.31
C LEU A 52 -9.99 -18.89 20.56
N ASP A 53 -11.10 -18.16 20.74
CA ASP A 53 -11.31 -16.88 20.06
C ASP A 53 -10.38 -15.80 20.61
N GLN A 54 -10.10 -15.78 21.92
CA GLN A 54 -9.10 -14.87 22.49
C GLN A 54 -7.69 -15.10 21.89
N TYR A 55 -7.31 -16.35 21.61
CA TYR A 55 -6.06 -16.61 20.89
C TYR A 55 -6.10 -16.11 19.45
N LYS A 56 -7.20 -16.32 18.73
CA LYS A 56 -7.35 -15.84 17.34
C LYS A 56 -7.28 -14.33 17.27
N ASP A 57 -8.03 -13.63 18.11
CA ASP A 57 -8.04 -12.16 18.16
C ASP A 57 -6.63 -11.62 18.43
N SER A 58 -5.90 -12.25 19.36
CA SER A 58 -4.53 -11.84 19.65
C SER A 58 -3.55 -12.14 18.50
N LEU A 59 -3.72 -13.26 17.79
CA LEU A 59 -2.90 -13.62 16.64
C LEU A 59 -3.19 -12.71 15.44
N GLU A 60 -4.46 -12.39 15.19
CA GLU A 60 -4.87 -11.42 14.18
C GLU A 60 -4.29 -10.04 14.49
N SER A 61 -4.39 -9.59 15.75
CA SER A 61 -3.83 -8.31 16.18
C SER A 61 -2.32 -8.22 15.95
N VAL A 62 -1.55 -9.28 16.22
CA VAL A 62 -0.10 -9.25 15.97
C VAL A 62 0.23 -9.39 14.48
N MET A 63 -0.60 -10.07 13.68
CA MET A 63 -0.41 -10.17 12.22
C MET A 63 -0.72 -8.85 11.49
N ASN A 64 -1.66 -8.06 11.98
CA ASN A 64 -2.03 -6.74 11.45
C ASN A 64 -0.96 -5.66 11.71
N PHE A 65 0.31 -6.04 11.77
CA PHE A 65 1.42 -5.15 12.01
C PHE A 65 1.58 -4.16 10.84
N GLY A 66 1.41 -2.87 11.16
CA GLY A 66 1.41 -1.76 10.22
C GLY A 66 2.76 -1.45 9.53
N ALA A 67 3.74 -2.36 9.51
CA ALA A 67 4.99 -2.10 8.80
C ALA A 67 4.94 -2.41 7.29
N VAL A 68 3.91 -3.13 6.82
CA VAL A 68 3.75 -3.48 5.38
C VAL A 68 2.34 -3.24 4.89
N ASP A 69 1.39 -3.03 5.80
CA ASP A 69 -0.02 -2.94 5.44
C ASP A 69 -0.34 -1.58 4.83
N GLY A 70 -0.35 -1.52 3.50
CA GLY A 70 -0.83 -0.36 2.74
C GLY A 70 0.14 0.81 2.63
N ASP A 71 1.39 0.67 3.06
CA ASP A 71 2.41 1.70 2.89
C ASP A 71 2.85 1.77 1.43
N TYR A 72 2.30 2.75 0.71
CA TYR A 72 2.76 3.18 -0.61
C TYR A 72 4.29 3.36 -0.60
N GLY A 73 5.00 2.65 -1.47
CA GLY A 73 6.45 2.69 -1.56
C GLY A 73 7.19 1.37 -1.41
N TYR A 74 6.61 0.37 -0.73
CA TYR A 74 7.27 -0.94 -0.59
C TYR A 74 7.11 -1.86 -1.82
N ASP A 75 6.46 -1.38 -2.87
CA ASP A 75 6.44 -1.99 -4.20
C ASP A 75 7.69 -1.65 -5.04
N GLN A 76 8.58 -0.81 -4.51
CA GLN A 76 9.89 -0.53 -5.11
C GLN A 76 10.77 -1.80 -5.15
N PRO A 77 11.56 -2.01 -6.23
CA PRO A 77 12.27 -3.27 -6.47
C PRO A 77 13.21 -3.71 -5.33
N GLU A 78 13.83 -2.76 -4.64
CA GLU A 78 14.79 -3.00 -3.56
C GLU A 78 14.15 -3.69 -2.34
N TYR A 79 12.86 -3.44 -2.08
CA TYR A 79 12.14 -4.06 -0.98
C TYR A 79 11.63 -5.46 -1.32
N LYS A 80 11.59 -5.83 -2.60
CA LYS A 80 10.93 -7.05 -3.09
C LYS A 80 11.35 -8.32 -2.34
N GLU A 81 12.65 -8.53 -2.17
CA GLU A 81 13.18 -9.73 -1.50
C GLU A 81 12.83 -9.74 -0.01
N ALA A 82 12.95 -8.59 0.66
CA ALA A 82 12.64 -8.46 2.09
C ALA A 82 11.15 -8.72 2.36
N ILE A 83 10.27 -8.14 1.53
CA ILE A 83 8.82 -8.31 1.61
C ILE A 83 8.43 -9.76 1.28
N ASP A 84 8.96 -10.35 0.21
CA ASP A 84 8.68 -11.75 -0.16
C ASP A 84 9.11 -12.72 0.96
N THR A 85 10.30 -12.50 1.54
CA THR A 85 10.78 -13.30 2.66
C THR A 85 9.84 -13.20 3.87
N TYR A 86 9.43 -11.97 4.22
CA TYR A 86 8.51 -11.74 5.31
C TYR A 86 7.16 -12.43 5.08
N GLN A 87 6.56 -12.24 3.89
CA GLN A 87 5.29 -12.87 3.52
C GLN A 87 5.35 -14.39 3.63
N LYS A 88 6.41 -15.02 3.09
CA LYS A 88 6.61 -16.47 3.18
C LYS A 88 6.71 -16.95 4.64
N LYS A 89 7.39 -16.21 5.51
CA LYS A 89 7.45 -16.54 6.95
C LYS A 89 6.09 -16.45 7.62
N ILE A 90 5.33 -15.38 7.35
CA ILE A 90 3.97 -15.21 7.88
C ILE A 90 3.03 -16.32 7.39
N PHE A 91 3.11 -16.70 6.11
CA PHE A 91 2.32 -17.83 5.60
C PHE A 91 2.67 -19.15 6.28
N ALA A 92 3.93 -19.39 6.63
CA ALA A 92 4.32 -20.60 7.38
C ALA A 92 3.68 -20.63 8.78
N GLU A 93 3.51 -19.48 9.43
CA GLU A 93 2.79 -19.36 10.70
C GLU A 93 1.28 -19.57 10.52
N ILE A 94 0.68 -19.02 9.46
CA ILE A 94 -0.74 -19.22 9.13
C ILE A 94 -1.04 -20.70 8.83
N ASP A 95 -0.17 -21.38 8.09
CA ASP A 95 -0.30 -22.82 7.81
C ASP A 95 -0.31 -23.64 9.11
N ALA A 96 0.51 -23.27 10.09
CA ALA A 96 0.51 -23.90 11.40
C ALA A 96 -0.78 -23.62 12.18
N ILE A 97 -1.26 -22.38 12.18
CA ILE A 97 -2.54 -22.01 12.80
C ILE A 97 -3.68 -22.83 12.18
N ASN A 98 -3.76 -22.89 10.86
CA ASN A 98 -4.79 -23.65 10.14
C ASN A 98 -4.77 -25.14 10.53
N LYS A 99 -3.58 -25.73 10.65
CA LYS A 99 -3.43 -27.10 11.15
C LYS A 99 -3.99 -27.24 12.58
N PHE A 100 -3.68 -26.31 13.48
CA PHE A 100 -4.16 -26.35 14.86
C PHE A 100 -5.67 -26.14 14.95
N LEU A 101 -6.25 -25.26 14.13
CA LEU A 101 -7.71 -25.08 14.04
C LEU A 101 -8.41 -26.32 13.47
N ALA A 102 -7.79 -27.03 12.52
CA ALA A 102 -8.30 -28.31 12.05
C ALA A 102 -8.25 -29.40 13.13
N GLU A 103 -7.24 -29.38 14.00
CA GLU A 103 -7.19 -30.23 15.20
C GLU A 103 -8.28 -29.87 16.21
N GLU A 104 -8.58 -28.58 16.44
CA GLU A 104 -9.70 -28.13 17.28
C GLU A 104 -11.05 -28.70 16.80
N LYS A 105 -11.33 -28.59 15.50
CA LYS A 105 -12.53 -29.18 14.88
C LYS A 105 -12.61 -30.69 15.09
N LYS A 106 -11.47 -31.40 15.08
CA LYS A 106 -11.42 -32.84 15.40
C LYS A 106 -11.75 -33.07 16.87
N ILE A 107 -11.12 -32.34 17.79
CA ILE A 107 -11.37 -32.43 19.24
C ILE A 107 -12.86 -32.27 19.55
N GLU A 108 -13.53 -31.27 18.97
CA GLU A 108 -14.97 -31.08 19.14
C GLU A 108 -15.79 -32.29 18.67
N ARG A 109 -15.42 -32.89 17.53
CA ARG A 109 -16.11 -34.09 17.00
C ARG A 109 -15.90 -35.31 17.90
N TYR A 110 -14.71 -35.51 18.44
CA TYR A 110 -14.44 -36.59 19.40
C TYR A 110 -15.26 -36.41 20.67
N ASN A 111 -15.29 -35.19 21.24
CA ASN A 111 -16.08 -34.86 22.42
C ASN A 111 -17.59 -35.09 22.19
N LYS A 112 -18.14 -34.66 21.05
CA LYS A 112 -19.55 -34.90 20.68
C LYS A 112 -19.91 -36.39 20.58
N LYS A 113 -18.94 -37.24 20.22
CA LYS A 113 -19.11 -38.70 20.11
C LYS A 113 -18.70 -39.45 21.40
N SER A 114 -18.31 -38.73 22.46
CA SER A 114 -17.78 -39.31 23.71
C SER A 114 -16.61 -40.28 23.48
N LEU A 115 -15.77 -40.00 22.48
CA LEU A 115 -14.60 -40.80 22.14
C LEU A 115 -13.32 -40.22 22.77
N SER A 116 -12.34 -41.07 23.07
CA SER A 116 -11.02 -40.61 23.51
C SER A 116 -10.30 -39.86 22.39
N ILE A 117 -9.70 -38.72 22.74
CA ILE A 117 -8.93 -37.89 21.80
C ILE A 117 -7.53 -38.51 21.65
N PRO A 118 -7.06 -38.77 20.42
CA PRO A 118 -5.68 -39.19 20.18
C PRO A 118 -4.65 -38.22 20.75
N ILE A 119 -3.57 -38.73 21.35
CA ILE A 119 -2.53 -37.95 22.05
C ILE A 119 -1.87 -36.89 21.15
N ASN A 120 -1.82 -37.11 19.83
CA ASN A 120 -1.22 -36.22 18.86
C ASN A 120 -2.15 -35.09 18.37
N ILE A 121 -3.43 -35.08 18.77
CA ILE A 121 -4.38 -34.02 18.44
C ILE A 121 -4.50 -33.08 19.64
N LEU A 122 -3.75 -31.99 19.60
CA LEU A 122 -3.67 -31.05 20.73
C LEU A 122 -4.51 -29.78 20.51
N GLY A 123 -4.69 -29.38 19.25
CA GLY A 123 -5.31 -28.09 18.93
C GLY A 123 -4.36 -26.92 19.16
N LEU A 124 -4.91 -25.73 19.42
CA LEU A 124 -4.14 -24.53 19.71
C LEU A 124 -3.85 -24.45 21.21
N THR A 125 -2.68 -24.98 21.61
CA THR A 125 -2.20 -24.93 22.99
C THR A 125 -1.53 -23.60 23.29
N GLN A 126 -1.32 -23.28 24.58
CA GLN A 126 -0.61 -22.06 24.98
C GLN A 126 0.80 -21.99 24.38
N GLN A 127 1.53 -23.11 24.35
CA GLN A 127 2.89 -23.19 23.82
C GLN A 127 2.91 -22.96 22.30
N ARG A 128 1.98 -23.59 21.57
CA ARG A 128 1.83 -23.39 20.12
C ARG A 128 1.48 -21.95 19.80
N TYR A 129 0.53 -21.37 20.53
CA TYR A 129 0.18 -19.95 20.42
C TYR A 129 1.39 -19.05 20.68
N SER A 130 2.12 -19.24 21.77
CA SER A 130 3.29 -18.43 22.12
C SER A 130 4.40 -18.53 21.08
N ALA A 131 4.63 -19.71 20.51
CA ALA A 131 5.60 -19.92 19.44
C ALA A 131 5.20 -19.20 18.15
N ILE A 132 3.92 -19.27 17.75
CA ILE A 132 3.40 -18.52 16.60
C ILE A 132 3.56 -17.01 16.83
N TYR A 133 3.11 -16.51 17.98
CA TYR A 133 3.17 -15.09 18.32
C TYR A 133 4.61 -14.57 18.23
N GLN A 134 5.56 -15.33 18.78
CA GLN A 134 6.97 -15.00 18.75
C GLN A 134 7.56 -15.07 17.32
N GLY A 135 7.19 -16.09 16.53
CA GLY A 135 7.62 -16.21 15.14
C GLY A 135 7.17 -15.03 14.26
N ILE A 136 5.95 -14.54 14.49
CA ILE A 136 5.44 -13.33 13.82
C ILE A 136 6.24 -12.10 14.24
N LYS A 137 6.45 -11.88 15.55
CA LYS A 137 7.25 -10.76 16.09
C LYS A 137 8.69 -10.76 15.56
N GLU A 138 9.33 -11.93 15.52
CA GLU A 138 10.69 -12.10 14.98
C GLU A 138 10.75 -11.73 13.50
N SER A 139 9.78 -12.20 12.72
CA SER A 139 9.68 -11.89 11.29
C SER A 139 9.48 -10.40 11.03
N GLN A 140 8.69 -9.72 11.87
CA GLN A 140 8.47 -8.27 11.82
C GLN A 140 9.75 -7.47 12.12
N ASN A 141 10.46 -7.87 13.18
CA ASN A 141 11.72 -7.21 13.55
C ASN A 141 12.79 -7.41 12.47
N GLU A 142 12.89 -8.61 11.89
CA GLU A 142 13.80 -8.88 10.78
C GLU A 142 13.47 -8.03 9.56
N LEU A 143 12.18 -7.92 9.20
CA LEU A 143 11.77 -7.07 8.10
C LEU A 143 12.15 -5.61 8.36
N LYS A 144 11.85 -5.08 9.55
CA LYS A 144 12.20 -3.71 9.93
C LYS A 144 13.69 -3.45 9.75
N TYR A 145 14.53 -4.35 10.25
CA TYR A 145 15.99 -4.24 10.09
C TYR A 145 16.40 -4.29 8.61
N LYS A 146 15.81 -5.16 7.79
CA LYS A 146 16.10 -5.21 6.35
C LYS A 146 15.70 -3.91 5.64
N ILE A 147 14.54 -3.35 5.94
CA ILE A 147 14.08 -2.07 5.38
C ILE A 147 15.05 -0.95 5.76
N GLU A 148 15.43 -0.85 7.04
CA GLU A 148 16.41 0.15 7.51
C GLU A 148 17.74 0.04 6.75
N ASN A 149 18.27 -1.17 6.56
CA ASN A 149 19.50 -1.38 5.78
C ASN A 149 19.35 -1.02 4.30
N ILE A 150 18.17 -1.22 3.70
CA ILE A 150 17.90 -0.83 2.31
C ILE A 150 17.89 0.70 2.21
N GLU A 151 17.16 1.37 3.10
CA GLU A 151 17.05 2.83 3.16
C GLU A 151 18.40 3.52 3.45
N GLU A 152 19.29 2.87 4.22
CA GLU A 152 20.66 3.35 4.44
C GLU A 152 21.54 3.27 3.18
N ARG A 153 21.34 2.26 2.33
CA ARG A 153 22.09 2.06 1.08
C ARG A 153 21.53 2.86 -0.09
N HIS A 154 20.25 3.20 -0.02
CA HIS A 154 19.49 3.91 -1.05
C HIS A 154 18.87 5.17 -0.44
N SER A 155 19.64 6.26 -0.42
CA SER A 155 19.22 7.51 0.24
C SER A 155 17.92 8.09 -0.30
N ASP A 156 17.60 7.85 -1.57
CA ASP A 156 16.37 8.26 -2.22
C ASP A 156 15.13 7.48 -1.76
N LEU A 157 15.33 6.33 -1.11
CA LEU A 157 14.27 5.52 -0.49
C LEU A 157 14.05 5.82 1.00
N LYS A 158 14.99 6.54 1.63
CA LYS A 158 14.90 6.92 3.04
C LYS A 158 13.69 7.80 3.30
N LYS A 159 12.96 7.50 4.37
CA LYS A 159 11.77 8.28 4.75
C LYS A 159 12.11 9.73 5.06
N PHE A 160 11.21 10.62 4.67
CA PHE A 160 11.27 12.02 5.05
C PHE A 160 11.20 12.20 6.57
N ASP A 161 11.88 13.23 7.04
CA ASP A 161 11.58 13.80 8.36
C ASP A 161 10.38 14.75 8.25
N TRP A 162 9.93 15.26 9.39
CA TRP A 162 8.75 16.11 9.47
C TRP A 162 8.90 17.44 8.72
N GLU A 163 10.11 17.98 8.63
CA GLU A 163 10.38 19.25 7.93
C GLU A 163 10.22 19.02 6.44
N ARG A 164 10.90 17.98 5.93
CA ARG A 164 10.83 17.61 4.52
C ARG A 164 9.42 17.18 4.12
N GLU A 165 8.69 16.45 4.96
CA GLU A 165 7.31 16.06 4.67
C GLU A 165 6.40 17.29 4.48
N ARG A 166 6.59 18.34 5.28
CA ARG A 166 5.85 19.60 5.12
C ARG A 166 6.17 20.26 3.78
N GLU A 167 7.45 20.39 3.45
CA GLU A 167 7.88 20.98 2.17
C GLU A 167 7.29 20.21 0.98
N VAL A 168 7.32 18.88 1.03
CA VAL A 168 6.75 18.03 -0.02
C VAL A 168 5.25 18.24 -0.17
N ARG A 169 4.51 18.42 0.93
CA ARG A 169 3.08 18.75 0.87
C ARG A 169 2.85 20.09 0.16
N ASP A 170 3.67 21.10 0.44
CA ASP A 170 3.58 22.40 -0.20
C ASP A 170 3.92 22.32 -1.71
N GLU A 171 5.01 21.62 -2.07
CA GLU A 171 5.44 21.40 -3.46
C GLU A 171 4.34 20.70 -4.29
N LEU A 172 3.78 19.60 -3.76
CA LEU A 172 2.73 18.86 -4.43
C LEU A 172 1.43 19.66 -4.53
N ASN A 173 1.05 20.36 -3.45
CA ASN A 173 -0.13 21.22 -3.46
C ASN A 173 -0.01 22.35 -4.49
N GLU A 174 1.18 22.94 -4.67
CA GLU A 174 1.40 23.93 -5.73
C GLU A 174 1.16 23.32 -7.13
N LEU A 175 1.72 22.13 -7.39
CA LEU A 175 1.60 21.46 -8.69
C LEU A 175 0.16 21.01 -8.98
N GLU A 176 -0.54 20.47 -7.98
CA GLU A 176 -1.95 20.14 -8.09
C GLU A 176 -2.79 21.40 -8.40
N ASN A 177 -2.52 22.52 -7.73
CA ASN A 177 -3.21 23.77 -7.99
C ASN A 177 -2.90 24.33 -9.40
N LYS A 178 -1.72 24.07 -9.97
CA LYS A 178 -1.43 24.36 -11.38
C LYS A 178 -2.31 23.52 -12.32
N ILE A 179 -2.49 22.23 -12.02
CA ILE A 179 -3.38 21.34 -12.77
C ILE A 179 -4.84 21.81 -12.69
N LEU A 180 -5.32 22.17 -11.50
CA LEU A 180 -6.69 22.69 -11.32
C LEU A 180 -6.89 24.02 -12.07
N MET A 181 -5.86 24.88 -12.14
CA MET A 181 -5.90 26.10 -12.95
C MET A 181 -6.11 25.80 -14.44
N LEU A 182 -5.55 24.71 -14.99
CA LEU A 182 -5.79 24.32 -16.39
C LEU A 182 -7.28 24.08 -16.63
N GLY A 183 -7.93 23.32 -15.76
CA GLY A 183 -9.36 23.04 -15.87
C GLY A 183 -10.23 24.30 -15.77
N GLN A 184 -9.82 25.28 -14.96
CA GLN A 184 -10.48 26.59 -14.88
C GLN A 184 -10.19 27.46 -16.12
N ALA A 185 -8.97 27.41 -16.66
CA ALA A 185 -8.56 28.21 -17.80
C ALA A 185 -9.19 27.74 -19.11
N PHE A 186 -9.53 26.46 -19.25
CA PHE A 186 -10.07 25.91 -20.49
C PHE A 186 -11.46 25.27 -20.31
N PRO A 187 -12.48 26.03 -19.86
CA PRO A 187 -13.78 25.46 -19.49
C PRO A 187 -14.57 24.87 -20.66
N LYS A 188 -14.21 25.23 -21.90
CA LYS A 188 -14.82 24.69 -23.13
C LYS A 188 -14.17 23.39 -23.63
N LYS A 189 -13.05 22.97 -23.04
CA LYS A 189 -12.36 21.71 -23.37
C LYS A 189 -12.87 20.61 -22.44
N THR A 190 -14.19 20.36 -22.52
CA THR A 190 -14.92 19.58 -21.51
C THR A 190 -14.35 18.17 -21.31
N GLU A 191 -14.09 17.44 -22.40
CA GLU A 191 -13.56 16.07 -22.34
C GLU A 191 -12.15 16.05 -21.75
N ALA A 192 -11.22 16.84 -22.30
CA ALA A 192 -9.85 16.95 -21.79
C ALA A 192 -9.80 17.39 -20.31
N ARG A 193 -10.72 18.24 -19.87
CA ARG A 193 -10.80 18.64 -18.45
C ARG A 193 -11.28 17.51 -17.55
N LEU A 194 -12.29 16.75 -17.97
CA LEU A 194 -12.77 15.60 -17.19
C LEU A 194 -11.67 14.53 -17.09
N ASP A 195 -10.97 14.28 -18.19
CA ASP A 195 -9.86 13.35 -18.22
C ASP A 195 -8.69 13.81 -17.32
N LEU A 196 -8.31 15.09 -17.38
CA LEU A 196 -7.32 15.71 -16.48
C LEU A 196 -7.65 15.47 -14.99
N TYR A 197 -8.90 15.71 -14.58
CA TYR A 197 -9.31 15.52 -13.18
C TYR A 197 -9.34 14.04 -12.79
N ASN A 198 -9.83 13.16 -13.66
CA ASN A 198 -9.79 11.72 -13.41
C ASN A 198 -8.35 11.22 -13.24
N LYS A 199 -7.43 11.67 -14.10
CA LYS A 199 -6.00 11.33 -14.02
C LYS A 199 -5.37 11.88 -12.74
N LEU A 200 -5.68 13.12 -12.36
CA LEU A 200 -5.24 13.70 -11.09
C LEU A 200 -5.71 12.83 -9.91
N ASP A 201 -7.01 12.53 -9.81
CA ASP A 201 -7.57 11.71 -8.73
C ASP A 201 -6.99 10.30 -8.71
N MET A 202 -6.68 9.72 -9.88
CA MET A 202 -6.00 8.43 -9.98
C MET A 202 -4.57 8.47 -9.44
N ILE A 203 -3.86 9.59 -9.63
CA ILE A 203 -2.48 9.77 -9.16
C ILE A 203 -2.44 10.09 -7.67
N VAL A 204 -3.17 11.13 -7.24
CA VAL A 204 -3.08 11.65 -5.87
C VAL A 204 -4.06 10.99 -4.91
N GLY A 205 -5.19 10.47 -5.39
CA GLY A 205 -6.28 9.95 -4.57
C GLY A 205 -7.50 10.87 -4.58
N PHE A 206 -8.70 10.28 -4.60
CA PHE A 206 -9.95 11.06 -4.65
C PHE A 206 -10.38 11.56 -3.26
N SER A 207 -10.22 10.72 -2.23
CA SER A 207 -10.56 11.06 -0.84
C SER A 207 -9.32 11.47 -0.03
N GLU A 208 -9.52 12.20 1.07
CA GLU A 208 -8.44 12.57 1.99
C GLU A 208 -7.67 11.35 2.50
N GLU A 209 -8.36 10.25 2.82
CA GLU A 209 -7.73 8.99 3.25
C GLU A 209 -6.86 8.37 2.14
N GLU A 210 -7.34 8.36 0.89
CA GLU A 210 -6.54 7.87 -0.24
C GLU A 210 -5.32 8.75 -0.47
N ARG A 211 -5.47 10.07 -0.33
CA ARG A 211 -4.40 11.04 -0.51
C ARG A 211 -3.30 10.87 0.53
N GLU A 212 -3.65 10.69 1.79
CA GLU A 212 -2.68 10.39 2.84
C GLU A 212 -1.98 9.05 2.62
N LYS A 213 -2.73 8.01 2.22
CA LYS A 213 -2.15 6.69 1.91
C LYS A 213 -1.18 6.73 0.72
N ARG A 214 -1.46 7.57 -0.29
CA ARG A 214 -0.64 7.73 -1.50
C ARG A 214 0.37 8.87 -1.37
N HIS A 215 0.48 9.53 -0.22
CA HIS A 215 1.45 10.61 -0.05
C HIS A 215 2.88 10.07 -0.21
N PRO A 216 3.74 10.69 -1.03
CA PRO A 216 5.13 10.27 -1.16
C PRO A 216 5.88 10.34 0.17
N LYS A 217 6.57 9.26 0.54
CA LYS A 217 7.27 9.16 1.82
C LYS A 217 8.79 9.32 1.71
N ASN A 218 9.33 9.38 0.49
CA ASN A 218 10.75 9.51 0.20
C ASN A 218 10.97 10.21 -1.15
N GLU A 219 12.21 10.60 -1.43
CA GLU A 219 12.56 11.38 -2.63
C GLU A 219 12.23 10.66 -3.93
N ARG A 220 12.38 9.34 -3.98
CA ARG A 220 12.05 8.57 -5.19
C ARG A 220 10.57 8.67 -5.52
N LEU A 221 9.70 8.43 -4.54
CA LEU A 221 8.25 8.53 -4.74
C LEU A 221 7.82 9.96 -5.05
N LEU A 222 8.48 10.96 -4.46
CA LEU A 222 8.22 12.36 -4.77
C LEU A 222 8.54 12.64 -6.24
N LYS A 223 9.72 12.22 -6.70
CA LYS A 223 10.12 12.38 -8.09
C LYS A 223 9.15 11.70 -9.06
N GLU A 224 8.78 10.45 -8.78
CA GLU A 224 7.78 9.73 -9.58
C GLU A 224 6.43 10.47 -9.59
N ARG A 225 6.00 11.01 -8.45
CA ARG A 225 4.76 11.78 -8.35
C ARG A 225 4.81 13.07 -9.15
N ILE A 226 5.91 13.80 -9.08
CA ILE A 226 6.11 15.03 -9.87
C ILE A 226 6.10 14.69 -11.36
N GLU A 227 6.81 13.64 -11.78
CA GLU A 227 6.84 13.19 -13.18
C GLU A 227 5.44 12.78 -13.68
N ASP A 228 4.65 12.06 -12.88
CA ASP A 228 3.27 11.69 -13.21
C ASP A 228 2.39 12.95 -13.36
N LEU A 229 2.48 13.90 -12.43
CA LEU A 229 1.69 15.14 -12.46
C LEU A 229 2.10 16.07 -13.62
N GLU A 230 3.39 16.15 -13.92
CA GLU A 230 3.90 16.90 -15.08
C GLU A 230 3.46 16.26 -16.40
N THR A 231 3.43 14.93 -16.46
CA THR A 231 2.96 14.19 -17.64
C THR A 231 1.49 14.49 -17.94
N ILE A 232 0.61 14.54 -16.94
CA ILE A 232 -0.82 14.85 -17.18
C ILE A 232 -1.04 16.30 -17.59
N ILE A 233 -0.15 17.23 -17.19
CA ILE A 233 -0.15 18.60 -17.71
C ILE A 233 0.19 18.58 -19.20
N ASP A 234 1.25 17.88 -19.60
CA ASP A 234 1.66 17.79 -21.00
C ASP A 234 0.59 17.11 -21.87
N GLU A 235 0.03 15.98 -21.40
CA GLU A 235 -1.07 15.27 -22.08
C GLU A 235 -2.30 16.17 -22.28
N PHE A 236 -2.64 16.99 -21.29
CA PHE A 236 -3.75 17.93 -21.42
C PHE A 236 -3.52 18.93 -22.57
N PHE A 237 -2.31 19.46 -22.72
CA PHE A 237 -1.98 20.38 -23.81
C PHE A 237 -2.02 19.69 -25.18
N ASP A 238 -1.53 18.45 -25.25
CA ASP A 238 -1.64 17.61 -26.44
C ASP A 238 -3.10 17.35 -26.83
N GLU A 239 -3.96 16.99 -25.87
CA GLU A 239 -5.39 16.73 -26.08
C GLU A 239 -6.16 17.96 -26.58
N ILE A 240 -5.83 19.16 -26.06
CA ILE A 240 -6.48 20.40 -26.52
C ILE A 240 -5.86 20.95 -27.81
N ASN A 241 -4.81 20.30 -28.33
CA ASN A 241 -3.99 20.70 -29.47
C ASN A 241 -3.42 22.11 -29.31
N GLU A 242 -2.82 22.39 -28.15
CA GLU A 242 -2.12 23.64 -27.86
C GLU A 242 -0.72 23.35 -27.31
N ASN A 243 0.14 24.37 -27.24
CA ASN A 243 1.46 24.22 -26.64
C ASN A 243 1.43 24.64 -25.19
N ARG A 244 2.05 23.84 -24.33
CA ARG A 244 2.29 24.19 -22.93
C ARG A 244 3.09 25.50 -22.82
N PRO A 245 2.59 26.52 -22.08
CA PRO A 245 3.36 27.71 -21.77
C PRO A 245 4.45 27.41 -20.75
N THR A 246 5.47 28.27 -20.67
CA THR A 246 6.62 28.10 -19.75
C THR A 246 6.23 28.23 -18.28
N ASP A 247 5.17 28.97 -17.98
CA ASP A 247 4.68 29.19 -16.63
C ASP A 247 3.18 28.92 -16.58
N ILE A 248 2.75 28.18 -15.55
CA ILE A 248 1.34 27.91 -15.26
C ILE A 248 1.10 28.43 -13.84
N PRO A 249 0.24 29.44 -13.66
CA PRO A 249 -0.04 29.94 -12.32
C PRO A 249 -0.85 28.92 -11.54
N ALA A 250 -0.53 28.74 -10.26
CA ALA A 250 -1.32 27.92 -9.36
C ALA A 250 -2.69 28.57 -9.09
N LEU A 251 -3.72 27.73 -8.95
CA LEU A 251 -5.00 28.09 -8.38
C LEU A 251 -4.82 28.63 -6.95
N SER A 252 -5.62 29.64 -6.59
CA SER A 252 -5.62 30.24 -5.25
C SER A 252 -7.04 30.34 -4.71
N ASP A 253 -7.21 30.72 -3.45
CA ASP A 253 -8.54 30.92 -2.86
C ASP A 253 -9.25 32.19 -3.36
N ASN A 254 -8.55 33.07 -4.11
CA ASN A 254 -9.11 34.30 -4.62
C ASN A 254 -9.67 34.11 -6.05
N GLU A 255 -10.99 34.04 -6.16
CA GLU A 255 -11.69 33.78 -7.42
C GLU A 255 -11.41 34.84 -8.51
N GLU A 256 -11.32 36.13 -8.13
CA GLU A 256 -11.07 37.20 -9.09
C GLU A 256 -9.64 37.12 -9.64
N ASN A 257 -8.66 36.88 -8.77
CA ASN A 257 -7.29 36.64 -9.19
C ASN A 257 -7.20 35.42 -10.11
N ASN A 258 -7.95 34.35 -9.82
CA ASN A 258 -7.97 33.17 -10.66
C ASN A 258 -8.56 33.45 -12.05
N LYS A 259 -9.61 34.27 -12.16
CA LYS A 259 -10.17 34.69 -13.47
C LYS A 259 -9.14 35.42 -14.32
N VAL A 260 -8.38 36.33 -13.71
CA VAL A 260 -7.30 37.07 -14.37
C VAL A 260 -6.18 36.12 -14.80
N ARG A 261 -5.70 35.26 -13.89
CA ARG A 261 -4.67 34.24 -14.16
C ARG A 261 -5.08 33.27 -15.28
N ALA A 262 -6.31 32.77 -15.24
CA ALA A 262 -6.87 31.88 -16.25
C ALA A 262 -6.95 32.56 -17.63
N LYS A 263 -7.29 33.85 -17.69
CA LYS A 263 -7.26 34.60 -18.95
C LYS A 263 -5.84 34.72 -19.50
N LYS A 264 -4.88 35.10 -18.65
CA LYS A 264 -3.47 35.20 -19.03
C LYS A 264 -2.91 33.86 -19.51
N LEU A 265 -3.20 32.77 -18.80
CA LEU A 265 -2.74 31.43 -19.17
C LEU A 265 -3.22 31.01 -20.58
N ARG A 266 -4.47 31.34 -20.94
CA ARG A 266 -4.98 31.12 -22.31
C ARG A 266 -4.26 31.96 -23.36
N GLU A 267 -3.83 33.17 -23.02
CA GLU A 267 -3.06 34.05 -23.91
C GLU A 267 -1.65 33.50 -24.11
N ASP A 268 -0.95 33.16 -23.03
CA ASP A 268 0.40 32.59 -23.03
C ASP A 268 0.46 31.27 -23.83
N THR A 269 -0.57 30.41 -23.68
CA THR A 269 -0.72 29.17 -24.45
C THR A 269 -0.80 29.42 -25.96
N LYS A 270 -1.55 30.45 -26.39
CA LYS A 270 -1.66 30.82 -27.81
C LYS A 270 -0.34 31.36 -28.35
N GLU A 271 0.42 32.07 -27.52
CA GLU A 271 1.74 32.59 -27.90
C GLU A 271 2.76 31.47 -28.06
N ALA A 272 2.79 30.51 -27.12
CA ALA A 272 3.63 29.33 -27.19
C ALA A 272 3.43 28.54 -28.50
N LYS A 273 2.19 28.44 -28.98
CA LYS A 273 1.86 27.81 -30.27
C LYS A 273 2.44 28.54 -31.48
N LYS A 274 2.40 29.88 -31.48
CA LYS A 274 2.95 30.69 -32.57
C LYS A 274 4.47 30.58 -32.68
N ILE A 275 5.17 30.48 -31.54
CA ILE A 275 6.64 30.34 -31.51
C ILE A 275 7.07 29.01 -32.10
N TYR A 276 6.36 27.93 -31.80
CA TYR A 276 6.66 26.60 -32.35
C TYR A 276 6.47 26.52 -33.87
N ILE A 277 5.41 27.12 -34.41
CA ILE A 277 5.17 27.18 -35.86
C ILE A 277 6.28 27.96 -36.59
N LYS A 278 6.86 28.99 -35.97
CA LYS A 278 7.97 29.77 -36.57
C LYS A 278 9.33 29.06 -36.55
N LYS A 279 9.48 27.98 -35.76
CA LYS A 279 10.74 27.22 -35.61
C LYS A 279 10.79 25.95 -36.47
N LYS A 280 9.67 25.55 -37.09
CA LYS A 280 9.59 24.50 -38.11
C LYS A 280 9.65 25.10 -39.50
#